data_AF-A0A1H3N2Q7-F1
#
_entry.id   AF-A0A1H3N2Q7-F1
#
_cell.length_a   1.000
_cell.length_b   1.000
_cell.length_c   1.000
_cell.angle_alpha   90.00
_cell.angle_beta   90.00
_cell.angle_gamma   90.00
#
_symmetry.space_group_name_H-M   'P 1'
#
loop_
_entity.id
_entity.type
_entity.pdbx_description
1 polymer ?
#
loop_
_entity_poly.entity_id
_entity_poly.type
_entity_poly.pdbx_seq_one_letter_code
_entity_poly.pdbx_strand_id
1 'polypeptide(L)'
;MAHMVLPRVDTVVTYPSGAVASSGVVVHVSALDAGRTAVLLDETACHPVDAAWPDQGADRATLTVGDRVFPVVNCVVGATDGAQLFLGSAVPVRPGAEGWAFVVAHVLDASSAPSTQSPRSDGITPSNAADSGDSTAPGGDDSGGPLAEGATARVEVDAAYRRGLSAGHTACHLASLALNEALAGAWTKDVARDGRGNPNFDQLAIESSTIEENGSLDVYRVGKSLRKKGFAPAVLMEGVVVAGPASASDPGVASGASGTSGTSGEWGASGTSGGSGTSGGSGASGTSGGSGTSGTSGASGTSGGSDASGASGESGASGTSRESGASGPLAALAAEVDARLAEWCASGALVEVRQDGDARGLSGRRTWTCHLPDGAVSIPCGGTHVSSLAEFASIRVAFDLVEQPGALELRMCTTATLAPTTSPGATLAPTAG
;
A
#
# COMPACT_ATOMS: atom_id res chain seq x y z
N MET A 1 -16.23 38.50 -9.13
CA MET A 1 -16.11 37.05 -8.86
C MET A 1 -15.40 36.94 -7.53
N ALA A 2 -16.01 36.35 -6.50
CA ALA A 2 -15.31 36.14 -5.23
C ALA A 2 -14.06 35.31 -5.53
N HIS A 3 -12.89 35.78 -5.08
CA HIS A 3 -11.67 34.99 -5.15
C HIS A 3 -11.93 33.69 -4.38
N MET A 4 -12.02 32.55 -5.08
CA MET A 4 -11.95 31.25 -4.43
C MET A 4 -10.56 31.14 -3.83
N VAL A 5 -10.46 31.28 -2.50
CA VAL A 5 -9.19 31.14 -1.80
C VAL A 5 -9.01 29.65 -1.54
N LEU A 6 -8.15 29.02 -2.34
CA LEU A 6 -7.74 27.64 -2.08
C LEU A 6 -7.05 27.53 -0.71
N PRO A 7 -7.13 26.38 -0.04
CA PRO A 7 -6.54 26.20 1.28
C PRO A 7 -5.03 26.48 1.25
N ARG A 8 -4.52 27.15 2.29
CA ARG A 8 -3.09 27.45 2.47
C ARG A 8 -2.43 26.59 3.56
N VAL A 9 -3.17 25.63 4.08
CA VAL A 9 -2.71 24.68 5.08
C VAL A 9 -3.02 23.28 4.60
N ASP A 10 -2.17 22.33 4.99
CA ASP A 10 -2.36 20.93 4.64
C ASP A 10 -3.67 20.37 5.18
N THR A 11 -4.25 19.43 4.46
CA THR A 11 -5.29 18.57 5.03
C THR A 11 -4.69 17.78 6.20
N VAL A 12 -5.36 17.83 7.35
CA VAL A 12 -5.09 16.97 8.50
C VAL A 12 -5.51 15.55 8.15
N VAL A 13 -4.64 14.57 8.38
CA VAL A 13 -4.95 13.16 8.07
C VAL A 13 -4.89 12.29 9.31
N THR A 14 -5.94 11.49 9.50
CA THR A 14 -6.10 10.64 10.70
C THR A 14 -5.86 9.16 10.42
N TYR A 15 -5.82 8.74 9.14
CA TYR A 15 -5.51 7.37 8.75
C TYR A 15 -4.22 6.78 9.34
N PRO A 16 -3.13 7.54 9.63
CA PRO A 16 -1.92 6.96 10.22
C PRO A 16 -2.15 6.35 11.60
N SER A 17 -3.15 6.85 12.33
CA SER A 17 -3.58 6.31 13.64
C SER A 17 -4.58 5.16 13.51
N GLY A 18 -4.87 4.70 12.29
CA GLY A 18 -5.85 3.64 12.01
C GLY A 18 -7.29 4.12 11.93
N ALA A 19 -7.54 5.45 11.89
CA ALA A 19 -8.89 5.97 11.72
C ALA A 19 -9.51 5.52 10.38
N VAL A 20 -10.76 5.05 10.44
CA VAL A 20 -11.60 4.68 9.30
C VAL A 20 -12.84 5.57 9.18
N ALA A 21 -12.95 6.60 10.01
CA ALA A 21 -13.97 7.62 9.91
C ALA A 21 -13.44 8.96 10.42
N SER A 22 -13.95 10.06 9.86
CA SER A 22 -13.63 11.41 10.28
C SER A 22 -14.81 12.35 10.02
N SER A 23 -14.77 13.53 10.64
CA SER A 23 -15.65 14.65 10.32
C SER A 23 -14.77 15.85 10.00
N GLY A 24 -15.00 16.49 8.86
CA GLY A 24 -14.24 17.65 8.41
C GLY A 24 -15.15 18.70 7.76
N VAL A 25 -14.61 19.88 7.54
CA VAL A 25 -15.25 20.98 6.80
C VAL A 25 -14.82 20.91 5.34
N VAL A 26 -15.77 21.06 4.42
CA VAL A 26 -15.49 21.22 2.99
C VAL A 26 -14.79 22.55 2.77
N VAL A 27 -13.51 22.53 2.43
CA VAL A 27 -12.71 23.75 2.19
C VAL A 27 -12.67 24.14 0.72
N HIS A 28 -12.95 23.21 -0.19
CA HIS A 28 -13.06 23.51 -1.61
C HIS A 28 -13.87 22.46 -2.37
N VAL A 29 -14.60 22.91 -3.40
CA VAL A 29 -15.31 22.06 -4.36
C VAL A 29 -14.99 22.51 -5.77
N SER A 30 -14.53 21.59 -6.62
CA SER A 30 -14.29 21.87 -8.05
C SER A 30 -14.79 20.76 -8.95
N ALA A 31 -15.34 21.14 -10.10
CA ALA A 31 -15.70 20.19 -11.14
C ALA A 31 -14.44 19.60 -11.79
N LEU A 32 -14.49 18.30 -12.06
CA LEU A 32 -13.49 17.56 -12.82
C LEU A 32 -14.09 17.08 -14.15
N ASP A 33 -13.24 16.51 -14.99
CA ASP A 33 -13.67 15.86 -16.23
C ASP A 33 -14.64 14.70 -15.96
N ALA A 34 -15.44 14.38 -16.98
CA ALA A 34 -16.43 13.30 -16.97
C ALA A 34 -17.53 13.45 -15.90
N GLY A 35 -17.82 14.68 -15.47
CA GLY A 35 -18.89 14.97 -14.50
C GLY A 35 -18.54 14.60 -13.06
N ARG A 36 -17.26 14.36 -12.77
CA ARG A 36 -16.78 14.11 -11.40
C ARG A 36 -16.56 15.42 -10.67
N THR A 37 -16.48 15.34 -9.34
CA THR A 37 -16.24 16.50 -8.47
C THR A 37 -15.08 16.19 -7.54
N ALA A 38 -14.11 17.10 -7.41
CA ALA A 38 -13.11 17.06 -6.35
C ALA A 38 -13.61 17.83 -5.14
N VAL A 39 -13.56 17.20 -3.97
CA VAL A 39 -13.90 17.79 -2.68
C VAL A 39 -12.67 17.74 -1.78
N LEU A 40 -12.23 18.91 -1.32
CA LEU A 40 -11.17 19.04 -0.33
C LEU A 40 -11.81 19.20 1.05
N LEU A 41 -11.31 18.45 2.03
CA LEU A 41 -11.65 18.60 3.44
C LEU A 41 -10.44 19.13 4.21
N ASP A 42 -10.68 19.86 5.30
CA ASP A 42 -9.63 20.24 6.25
C ASP A 42 -9.08 19.04 7.02
N GLU A 43 -9.91 18.04 7.32
CA GLU A 43 -9.54 16.78 7.97
C GLU A 43 -10.18 15.57 7.27
N THR A 44 -9.41 14.49 7.10
CA THR A 44 -9.97 13.23 6.58
C THR A 44 -9.27 11.97 7.10
N ALA A 45 -10.04 10.90 7.26
CA ALA A 45 -9.57 9.54 7.50
C ALA A 45 -9.21 8.78 6.23
N CYS A 46 -9.46 9.34 5.03
CA CYS A 46 -9.06 8.70 3.78
C CYS A 46 -7.54 8.83 3.55
N HIS A 47 -6.92 7.71 3.22
CA HIS A 47 -5.60 7.59 2.62
C HIS A 47 -5.71 7.92 1.12
N PRO A 48 -5.03 8.97 0.64
CA PRO A 48 -4.95 9.26 -0.79
C PRO A 48 -3.88 8.43 -1.49
N VAL A 49 -4.01 8.24 -2.80
CA VAL A 49 -2.87 7.81 -3.64
C VAL A 49 -1.80 8.90 -3.64
N ASP A 50 -0.58 8.54 -3.23
CA ASP A 50 0.58 9.43 -3.26
C ASP A 50 0.97 9.75 -4.71
N ALA A 51 1.30 11.02 -4.98
CA ALA A 51 1.64 11.48 -6.33
C ALA A 51 3.06 11.09 -6.78
N ALA A 52 3.98 10.91 -5.83
CA ALA A 52 5.40 10.62 -6.08
C ALA A 52 5.71 9.12 -6.02
N TRP A 53 5.00 8.36 -5.17
CA TRP A 53 5.17 6.91 -5.02
C TRP A 53 3.82 6.21 -4.77
N PRO A 54 3.04 5.92 -5.83
CA PRO A 54 1.68 5.39 -5.73
C PRO A 54 1.66 3.86 -5.48
N ASP A 55 2.41 3.38 -4.50
CA ASP A 55 2.48 1.95 -4.17
C ASP A 55 1.17 1.43 -3.56
N GLN A 56 0.58 2.21 -2.65
CA GLN A 56 -0.73 1.93 -2.06
C GLN A 56 -1.85 2.72 -2.76
N GLY A 57 -2.92 2.02 -3.12
CA GLY A 57 -4.14 2.61 -3.66
C GLY A 57 -4.88 3.54 -2.68
N ALA A 58 -5.84 4.30 -3.23
CA ALA A 58 -6.79 5.08 -2.44
C ALA A 58 -7.71 4.17 -1.63
N ASP A 59 -8.23 4.68 -0.52
CA ASP A 59 -9.39 4.03 0.07
C ASP A 59 -10.63 4.07 -0.78
N ARG A 60 -11.47 3.07 -0.54
CA ARG A 60 -12.90 3.11 -0.83
C ARG A 60 -13.59 3.78 0.35
N ALA A 61 -14.39 4.81 0.08
CA ALA A 61 -15.09 5.54 1.14
C ALA A 61 -16.43 6.10 0.66
N THR A 62 -17.23 6.55 1.63
CA THR A 62 -18.36 7.45 1.38
C THR A 62 -18.11 8.79 2.05
N LEU A 63 -18.64 9.84 1.45
CA LEU A 63 -18.66 11.19 1.98
C LEU A 63 -20.12 11.61 2.15
N THR A 64 -20.53 11.95 3.37
CA THR A 64 -21.90 12.35 3.70
C THR A 64 -21.93 13.84 4.04
N VAL A 65 -22.78 14.61 3.37
CA VAL A 65 -23.05 16.03 3.67
C VAL A 65 -24.55 16.20 3.82
N GLY A 66 -25.00 16.65 4.98
CA GLY A 66 -26.42 16.75 5.28
C GLY A 66 -27.10 15.38 5.18
N ASP A 67 -28.14 15.29 4.35
CA ASP A 67 -28.87 14.07 4.07
C ASP A 67 -28.39 13.35 2.80
N ARG A 68 -27.26 13.75 2.20
CA ARG A 68 -26.73 13.16 0.97
C ARG A 68 -25.46 12.37 1.21
N VAL A 69 -25.39 11.20 0.60
CA VAL A 69 -24.21 10.31 0.60
C VAL A 69 -23.63 10.25 -0.80
N PHE A 70 -22.34 10.50 -0.91
CA PHE A 70 -21.57 10.51 -2.13
C PHE A 70 -20.52 9.37 -2.08
N PRO A 71 -20.50 8.45 -3.04
CA PRO A 71 -19.40 7.51 -3.18
C PRO A 71 -18.09 8.25 -3.51
N VAL A 72 -17.04 7.97 -2.76
CA VAL A 72 -15.68 8.41 -3.09
C VAL A 72 -15.09 7.36 -4.02
N VAL A 73 -15.00 7.69 -5.31
CA VAL A 73 -14.53 6.75 -6.35
C VAL A 73 -13.02 6.80 -6.53
N ASN A 74 -12.37 7.84 -6.03
CA ASN A 74 -10.92 7.93 -5.91
C ASN A 74 -10.55 8.94 -4.82
N CYS A 75 -9.35 8.81 -4.27
CA CYS A 75 -8.79 9.73 -3.30
C CYS A 75 -7.33 9.99 -3.68
N VAL A 76 -6.97 11.23 -4.03
CA VAL A 76 -5.62 11.53 -4.55
C VAL A 76 -4.99 12.69 -3.79
N VAL A 77 -3.66 12.67 -3.69
CA VAL A 77 -2.90 13.83 -3.20
C VAL A 77 -3.05 14.96 -4.20
N GLY A 78 -3.36 16.15 -3.70
CA GLY A 78 -3.29 17.40 -4.44
C GLY A 78 -2.32 18.39 -3.78
N ALA A 79 -1.97 19.44 -4.51
CA ALA A 79 -1.19 20.55 -4.01
C ALA A 79 -1.73 21.88 -4.52
N THR A 80 -1.65 22.92 -3.69
CA THR A 80 -2.05 24.28 -4.05
C THR A 80 -1.11 25.33 -3.49
N ASP A 81 -0.90 26.40 -4.26
CA ASP A 81 -0.21 27.63 -3.85
C ASP A 81 -1.18 28.70 -3.32
N GLY A 82 -2.45 28.33 -3.13
CA GLY A 82 -3.56 29.21 -2.78
C GLY A 82 -4.21 29.93 -3.98
N ALA A 83 -3.70 29.73 -5.21
CA ALA A 83 -4.25 30.28 -6.45
C ALA A 83 -4.67 29.19 -7.44
N GLN A 84 -3.91 28.10 -7.54
CA GLN A 84 -4.18 26.95 -8.41
C GLN A 84 -4.18 25.64 -7.62
N LEU A 85 -4.97 24.67 -8.08
CA LEU A 85 -5.03 23.32 -7.54
C LEU A 85 -4.50 22.33 -8.58
N PHE A 86 -3.55 21.50 -8.17
CA PHE A 86 -3.00 20.40 -8.96
C PHE A 86 -3.32 19.07 -8.27
N LEU A 87 -3.68 18.05 -9.04
CA LEU A 87 -4.10 16.74 -8.51
C LEU A 87 -3.24 15.61 -9.07
N GLY A 88 -2.90 14.64 -8.22
CA GLY A 88 -2.15 13.43 -8.60
C GLY A 88 -0.83 13.77 -9.31
N SER A 89 -0.58 13.11 -10.44
CA SER A 89 0.65 13.29 -11.23
C SER A 89 0.83 14.70 -11.82
N ALA A 90 -0.19 15.56 -11.77
CA ALA A 90 -0.07 16.96 -12.18
C ALA A 90 0.58 17.85 -11.10
N VAL A 91 0.78 17.36 -9.88
CA VAL A 91 1.42 18.11 -8.79
C VAL A 91 2.86 18.46 -9.18
N PRO A 92 3.22 19.77 -9.26
CA PRO A 92 4.51 20.20 -9.81
C PRO A 92 5.64 20.24 -8.78
N VAL A 93 5.34 19.98 -7.51
CA VAL A 93 6.25 20.18 -6.37
C VAL A 93 6.35 18.93 -5.50
N ARG A 94 7.45 18.82 -4.74
CA ARG A 94 7.61 17.75 -3.75
C ARG A 94 6.82 18.07 -2.46
N PRO A 95 6.34 17.05 -1.74
CA PRO A 95 5.74 17.22 -0.41
C PRO A 95 6.57 18.13 0.49
N GLY A 96 5.89 19.09 1.13
CA GLY A 96 6.48 20.08 2.04
C GLY A 96 7.17 21.28 1.37
N ALA A 97 6.96 21.51 0.07
CA ALA A 97 7.47 22.70 -0.61
C ALA A 97 6.95 24.01 0.03
N GLU A 98 7.86 24.97 0.27
CA GLU A 98 7.51 26.26 0.87
C GLU A 98 6.48 27.02 0.03
N GLY A 99 5.45 27.56 0.69
CA GLY A 99 4.37 28.30 0.03
C GLY A 99 3.27 27.41 -0.57
N TRP A 100 3.39 26.09 -0.46
CA TRP A 100 2.39 25.13 -0.93
C TRP A 100 1.69 24.43 0.23
N ALA A 101 0.42 24.13 0.04
CA ALA A 101 -0.37 23.24 0.89
C ALA A 101 -0.66 21.93 0.16
N PHE A 102 -0.54 20.81 0.87
CA PHE A 102 -0.83 19.46 0.38
C PHE A 102 -2.19 19.01 0.91
N VAL A 103 -3.07 18.64 -0.01
CA VAL A 103 -4.50 18.39 0.28
C VAL A 103 -4.91 17.00 -0.14
N VAL A 104 -5.93 16.46 0.54
CA VAL A 104 -6.58 15.22 0.12
C VAL A 104 -7.80 15.57 -0.74
N ALA A 105 -7.77 15.16 -2.01
CA ALA A 105 -8.88 15.35 -2.93
C ALA A 105 -9.74 14.08 -3.02
N HIS A 106 -10.96 14.18 -2.47
CA HIS A 106 -11.99 13.16 -2.59
C HIS A 106 -12.68 13.33 -3.93
N VAL A 107 -12.51 12.37 -4.84
CA VAL A 107 -13.15 12.38 -6.16
C VAL A 107 -14.49 11.67 -6.03
N LEU A 108 -15.56 12.43 -6.24
CA LEU A 108 -16.94 11.98 -6.18
C LEU A 108 -17.50 11.81 -7.60
N ASP A 109 -18.34 10.80 -7.80
CA ASP A 109 -19.17 10.69 -9.00
C ASP A 109 -20.36 11.67 -8.93
N ALA A 110 -21.00 11.90 -10.09
CA ALA A 110 -22.16 12.79 -10.20
C ALA A 110 -23.39 12.32 -9.40
N SER A 111 -23.46 11.03 -9.04
CA SER A 111 -24.59 10.44 -8.32
C SER A 111 -24.42 10.54 -6.80
N SER A 112 -25.52 10.84 -6.13
CA SER A 112 -25.64 10.77 -4.66
C SER A 112 -26.88 10.00 -4.27
N ALA A 113 -26.83 9.30 -3.14
CA ALA A 113 -28.01 8.69 -2.53
C ALA A 113 -28.50 9.53 -1.34
N PRO A 114 -29.81 9.48 -0.99
CA PRO A 114 -30.27 9.96 0.30
C PRO A 114 -29.68 9.11 1.43
N SER A 115 -29.30 9.75 2.52
CA SER A 115 -28.75 9.10 3.71
C SER A 115 -29.84 8.29 4.42
N THR A 116 -29.54 7.05 4.80
CA THR A 116 -30.42 6.23 5.61
C THR A 116 -30.22 6.55 7.08
N GLN A 117 -30.51 7.78 7.53
CA GLN A 117 -30.66 7.99 8.97
C GLN A 117 -31.93 7.27 9.42
N SER A 118 -31.78 6.30 10.33
CA SER A 118 -32.93 5.74 11.07
C SER A 118 -33.62 6.91 11.79
N PRO A 119 -34.93 7.09 11.67
CA PRO A 119 -35.60 8.21 12.32
C PRO A 119 -35.34 8.11 13.81
N ARG A 120 -34.79 9.17 14.41
CA ARG A 120 -34.71 9.30 15.86
C ARG A 120 -36.12 9.04 16.39
N SER A 121 -36.24 8.05 17.28
CA SER A 121 -37.47 7.77 17.98
C SER A 121 -37.73 8.90 18.97
N ASP A 122 -38.26 10.01 18.48
CA ASP A 122 -38.86 11.03 19.34
C ASP A 122 -40.18 10.45 19.86
N GLY A 123 -40.07 9.73 20.97
CA GLY A 123 -41.20 9.32 21.79
C GLY A 123 -41.85 10.55 22.40
N ILE A 124 -42.73 11.20 21.64
CA ILE A 124 -43.65 12.22 22.18
C ILE A 124 -44.98 11.53 22.46
N THR A 125 -45.23 11.25 23.73
CA THR A 125 -46.58 11.08 24.27
C THR A 125 -47.26 12.45 24.36
N PRO A 126 -48.50 12.64 23.90
CA PRO A 126 -49.18 13.92 24.11
C PRO A 126 -49.74 13.96 25.55
N SER A 127 -49.30 14.93 26.36
CA SER A 127 -50.06 15.36 27.54
C SER A 127 -50.32 16.85 27.47
N ASN A 128 -51.60 17.20 27.46
CA ASN A 128 -52.13 18.56 27.59
C ASN A 128 -51.50 19.31 28.78
N ALA A 129 -51.00 20.52 28.55
CA ALA A 129 -51.16 21.66 29.44
C ALA A 129 -50.89 22.95 28.66
N ALA A 130 -51.82 23.89 28.74
CA ALA A 130 -51.65 25.25 28.26
C ALA A 130 -50.72 26.03 29.20
N ASP A 131 -49.77 26.79 28.66
CA ASP A 131 -49.48 28.15 29.14
C ASP A 131 -48.65 28.94 28.10
N SER A 132 -48.95 30.22 28.05
CA SER A 132 -48.43 31.31 27.24
C SER A 132 -46.97 31.69 27.55
N GLY A 133 -46.21 32.09 26.53
CA GLY A 133 -44.89 32.71 26.73
C GLY A 133 -44.05 32.86 25.45
N ASP A 134 -44.09 34.06 24.89
CA ASP A 134 -43.22 34.61 23.84
C ASP A 134 -41.72 34.55 24.23
N SER A 135 -40.87 33.98 23.37
CA SER A 135 -39.44 34.34 23.27
C SER A 135 -38.85 33.76 21.98
N THR A 136 -38.57 34.65 21.04
CA THR A 136 -37.79 34.42 19.83
C THR A 136 -36.35 34.02 20.15
N ALA A 137 -35.96 32.81 19.75
CA ALA A 137 -34.58 32.41 19.55
C ALA A 137 -34.47 31.73 18.18
N PRO A 138 -33.44 32.01 17.36
CA PRO A 138 -33.31 31.36 16.08
C PRO A 138 -32.89 29.91 16.34
N GLY A 139 -33.83 28.99 16.11
CA GLY A 139 -33.47 27.60 15.87
C GLY A 139 -32.62 27.57 14.61
N GLY A 140 -31.34 27.20 14.75
CA GLY A 140 -30.54 26.80 13.60
C GLY A 140 -31.20 25.59 12.98
N ASP A 141 -31.78 25.78 11.81
CA ASP A 141 -32.20 24.70 10.95
C ASP A 141 -30.93 24.01 10.43
N ASP A 142 -30.55 22.92 11.07
CA ASP A 142 -29.54 21.99 10.53
C ASP A 142 -30.13 21.19 9.35
N SER A 143 -30.87 21.88 8.47
CA SER A 143 -31.28 21.38 7.17
C SER A 143 -30.04 21.29 6.31
N GLY A 144 -29.49 20.09 6.22
CA GLY A 144 -28.30 19.73 5.45
C GLY A 144 -28.20 20.49 4.13
N GLY A 145 -27.30 21.47 4.08
CA GLY A 145 -27.05 22.27 2.89
C GLY A 145 -26.45 21.45 1.74
N PRO A 146 -26.44 21.99 0.50
CA PRO A 146 -25.81 21.34 -0.64
C PRO A 146 -24.31 21.13 -0.39
N LEU A 147 -23.70 20.18 -1.11
CA LEU A 147 -22.24 20.02 -1.14
C LEU A 147 -21.59 21.35 -1.56
N ALA A 148 -21.07 22.08 -0.58
CA ALA A 148 -20.59 23.45 -0.73
C ALA A 148 -19.48 23.72 0.28
N GLU A 149 -18.64 24.71 -0.02
CA GLU A 149 -17.62 25.19 0.90
C GLU A 149 -18.25 25.65 2.24
N GLY A 150 -17.62 25.27 3.35
CA GLY A 150 -18.12 25.51 4.70
C GLY A 150 -19.08 24.44 5.25
N ALA A 151 -19.57 23.51 4.42
CA ALA A 151 -20.41 22.41 4.89
C ALA A 151 -19.60 21.41 5.72
N THR A 152 -20.23 20.82 6.74
CA THR A 152 -19.64 19.69 7.48
C THR A 152 -19.87 18.41 6.68
N ALA A 153 -18.80 17.62 6.50
CA ALA A 153 -18.80 16.36 5.81
C ALA A 153 -18.30 15.24 6.74
N ARG A 154 -19.01 14.11 6.75
CA ARG A 154 -18.57 12.87 7.39
C ARG A 154 -17.96 11.94 6.35
N VAL A 155 -16.78 11.39 6.63
CA VAL A 155 -16.14 10.38 5.80
C VAL A 155 -16.20 9.03 6.52
N GLU A 156 -16.59 7.99 5.79
CA GLU A 156 -16.57 6.61 6.25
C GLU A 156 -15.78 5.76 5.24
N VAL A 157 -14.62 5.24 5.66
CA VAL A 157 -13.76 4.35 4.90
C VAL A 157 -14.27 2.91 5.04
N ASP A 158 -14.21 2.14 3.95
CA ASP A 158 -14.39 0.69 4.00
C ASP A 158 -13.30 0.05 4.88
N ALA A 159 -13.65 -0.24 6.13
CA ALA A 159 -12.72 -0.74 7.12
C ALA A 159 -12.13 -2.11 6.76
N ALA A 160 -12.88 -2.96 6.04
CA ALA A 160 -12.40 -4.27 5.63
C ALA A 160 -11.35 -4.13 4.53
N TYR A 161 -11.65 -3.31 3.52
CA TYR A 161 -10.70 -2.96 2.46
C TYR A 161 -9.42 -2.34 3.03
N ARG A 162 -9.57 -1.33 3.90
CA ARG A 162 -8.43 -0.67 4.57
C ARG A 162 -7.59 -1.65 5.38
N ARG A 163 -8.22 -2.58 6.11
CA ARG A 163 -7.51 -3.60 6.87
C ARG A 163 -6.70 -4.51 5.95
N GLY A 164 -7.26 -4.91 4.81
CA GLY A 164 -6.55 -5.68 3.78
C GLY A 164 -5.32 -4.95 3.25
N LEU A 165 -5.45 -3.68 2.87
CA LEU A 165 -4.31 -2.87 2.42
C LEU A 165 -3.25 -2.71 3.52
N SER A 166 -3.68 -2.45 4.76
CA SER A 166 -2.79 -2.30 5.91
C SER A 166 -1.98 -3.56 6.21
N ALA A 167 -2.62 -4.72 6.04
CA ALA A 167 -2.00 -6.03 6.13
C ALA A 167 -0.97 -6.24 5.01
N GLY A 168 -1.36 -5.96 3.76
CA GLY A 168 -0.47 -6.06 2.60
C GLY A 168 0.76 -5.17 2.71
N HIS A 169 0.59 -3.92 3.13
CA HIS A 169 1.70 -2.97 3.26
C HIS A 169 2.68 -3.38 4.37
N THR A 170 2.17 -3.79 5.53
CA THR A 170 3.04 -4.28 6.61
C THR A 170 3.76 -5.56 6.19
N ALA A 171 3.08 -6.46 5.49
CA ALA A 171 3.68 -7.69 4.99
C ALA A 171 4.79 -7.41 3.95
N CYS A 172 4.60 -6.43 3.05
CA CYS A 172 5.61 -5.97 2.10
C CYS A 172 6.90 -5.53 2.80
N HIS A 173 6.80 -4.67 3.83
CA HIS A 173 7.98 -4.23 4.59
C HIS A 173 8.70 -5.37 5.31
N LEU A 174 7.95 -6.32 5.90
CA LEU A 174 8.56 -7.48 6.53
C LEU A 174 9.23 -8.39 5.49
N ALA A 175 8.58 -8.62 4.35
CA ALA A 175 9.12 -9.44 3.27
C ALA A 175 10.41 -8.85 2.70
N SER A 176 10.48 -7.53 2.51
CA SER A 176 11.70 -6.87 2.02
C SER A 176 12.87 -6.96 3.02
N LEU A 177 12.60 -6.80 4.32
CA LEU A 177 13.61 -6.98 5.38
C LEU A 177 14.10 -8.43 5.46
N ALA A 178 13.20 -9.41 5.36
CA ALA A 178 13.57 -10.82 5.34
C ALA A 178 14.36 -11.19 4.07
N LEU A 179 13.99 -10.63 2.91
CA LEU A 179 14.71 -10.80 1.66
C LEU A 179 16.13 -10.23 1.73
N ASN A 180 16.31 -9.04 2.30
CA ASN A 180 17.63 -8.43 2.52
C ASN A 180 18.52 -9.34 3.36
N GLU A 181 17.97 -9.94 4.41
CA GLU A 181 18.69 -10.88 5.27
C GLU A 181 19.09 -12.15 4.52
N ALA A 182 18.15 -12.80 3.82
CA ALA A 182 18.41 -14.02 3.07
C ALA A 182 19.44 -13.81 1.93
N LEU A 183 19.47 -12.60 1.35
CA LEU A 183 20.44 -12.23 0.31
C LEU A 183 21.74 -11.62 0.84
N ALA A 184 21.94 -11.51 2.16
CA ALA A 184 23.11 -10.84 2.72
C ALA A 184 24.44 -11.47 2.26
N GLY A 185 24.47 -12.79 2.10
CA GLY A 185 25.65 -13.54 1.62
C GLY A 185 25.98 -13.34 0.13
N ALA A 186 25.10 -12.70 -0.64
CA ALA A 186 25.28 -12.49 -2.08
C ALA A 186 26.14 -11.26 -2.43
N TRP A 187 26.61 -10.51 -1.43
CA TRP A 187 27.33 -9.25 -1.62
C TRP A 187 28.84 -9.41 -1.43
N THR A 188 29.60 -8.88 -2.39
CA THR A 188 31.08 -8.87 -2.36
C THR A 188 31.68 -7.51 -1.99
N LYS A 189 30.86 -6.46 -1.92
CA LYS A 189 31.25 -5.11 -1.53
C LYS A 189 30.31 -4.60 -0.46
N ASP A 190 30.81 -3.69 0.36
CA ASP A 190 29.98 -2.99 1.34
C ASP A 190 29.02 -2.02 0.61
N VAL A 191 27.76 -2.07 1.02
CA VAL A 191 26.67 -1.28 0.44
C VAL A 191 25.80 -0.71 1.56
N ALA A 192 24.89 0.19 1.21
CA ALA A 192 23.91 0.71 2.16
C ALA A 192 23.18 -0.45 2.86
N ARG A 193 23.01 -0.32 4.17
CA ARG A 193 22.37 -1.31 5.02
C ARG A 193 20.93 -0.89 5.33
N ASP A 194 20.06 -1.87 5.54
CA ASP A 194 18.71 -1.63 6.03
C ASP A 194 18.72 -1.35 7.54
N GLY A 195 17.54 -1.11 8.12
CA GLY A 195 17.39 -0.84 9.54
C GLY A 195 17.74 -2.01 10.46
N ARG A 196 17.97 -3.22 9.92
CA ARG A 196 18.47 -4.40 10.65
C ARG A 196 19.98 -4.63 10.45
N GLY A 197 20.64 -3.80 9.64
CA GLY A 197 22.07 -3.89 9.37
C GLY A 197 22.44 -4.84 8.22
N ASN A 198 21.46 -5.39 7.50
CA ASN A 198 21.70 -6.24 6.33
C ASN A 198 21.96 -5.39 5.08
N PRO A 199 22.74 -5.85 4.09
CA PRO A 199 22.81 -5.20 2.79
C PRO A 199 21.42 -4.98 2.19
N ASN A 200 21.08 -3.73 1.87
CA ASN A 200 19.72 -3.34 1.49
C ASN A 200 19.43 -3.63 0.00
N PHE A 201 19.28 -4.91 -0.34
CA PHE A 201 18.95 -5.35 -1.69
C PHE A 201 17.67 -4.66 -2.20
N ASP A 202 16.63 -4.62 -1.37
CA ASP A 202 15.34 -4.00 -1.67
C ASP A 202 15.51 -2.58 -2.22
N GLN A 203 16.06 -1.66 -1.41
CA GLN A 203 16.26 -0.27 -1.83
C GLN A 203 17.19 -0.13 -3.04
N LEU A 204 18.14 -1.05 -3.22
CA LEU A 204 19.13 -0.98 -4.31
C LEU A 204 18.60 -1.53 -5.63
N ALA A 205 17.55 -2.34 -5.61
CA ALA A 205 17.08 -3.12 -6.76
C ALA A 205 15.60 -2.90 -7.12
N ILE A 206 14.76 -2.42 -6.20
CA ILE A 206 13.33 -2.22 -6.43
C ILE A 206 13.08 -1.24 -7.60
N GLU A 207 12.21 -1.64 -8.53
CA GLU A 207 11.71 -0.81 -9.62
C GLU A 207 10.29 -0.33 -9.38
N SER A 208 9.44 -1.20 -8.83
CA SER A 208 8.06 -0.89 -8.46
C SER A 208 7.61 -1.79 -7.31
N SER A 209 6.77 -1.23 -6.45
CA SER A 209 6.03 -1.95 -5.44
C SER A 209 4.55 -1.59 -5.57
N THR A 210 3.68 -2.59 -5.48
CA THR A 210 2.22 -2.40 -5.49
C THR A 210 1.64 -3.11 -4.28
N ILE A 211 0.95 -2.37 -3.42
CA ILE A 211 0.22 -2.92 -2.28
C ILE A 211 -1.17 -3.38 -2.73
N GLU A 212 -1.52 -4.60 -2.38
CA GLU A 212 -2.80 -5.23 -2.68
C GLU A 212 -3.55 -5.57 -1.38
N GLU A 213 -4.84 -5.92 -1.49
CA GLU A 213 -5.59 -6.42 -0.33
C GLU A 213 -4.95 -7.71 0.19
N ASN A 214 -4.37 -7.65 1.39
CA ASN A 214 -3.65 -8.75 2.04
C ASN A 214 -2.41 -9.22 1.26
N GLY A 215 -1.71 -8.33 0.56
CA GLY A 215 -0.47 -8.71 -0.12
C GLY A 215 0.28 -7.56 -0.77
N SER A 216 1.32 -7.91 -1.51
CA SER A 216 2.06 -6.98 -2.39
C SER A 216 2.66 -7.70 -3.58
N LEU A 217 2.95 -6.93 -4.63
CA LEU A 217 3.82 -7.32 -5.72
C LEU A 217 5.01 -6.36 -5.81
N ASP A 218 6.20 -6.90 -5.57
CA ASP A 218 7.46 -6.16 -5.61
C ASP A 218 8.30 -6.64 -6.79
N VAL A 219 8.77 -5.72 -7.63
CA VAL A 219 9.55 -6.01 -8.83
C VAL A 219 10.94 -5.41 -8.70
N TYR A 220 11.96 -6.26 -8.78
CA TYR A 220 13.36 -5.91 -8.62
C TYR A 220 14.13 -6.14 -9.90
N ARG A 221 15.04 -5.21 -10.23
CA ARG A 221 15.93 -5.35 -11.37
C ARG A 221 17.38 -5.59 -10.99
N VAL A 222 17.83 -6.80 -11.30
CA VAL A 222 19.23 -7.22 -11.15
C VAL A 222 20.00 -6.89 -12.44
N GLY A 223 20.32 -5.61 -12.59
CA GLY A 223 21.04 -5.05 -13.73
C GLY A 223 22.56 -4.95 -13.56
N LYS A 224 23.22 -4.37 -14.57
CA LYS A 224 24.67 -4.07 -14.55
C LYS A 224 25.08 -3.20 -13.35
N SER A 225 24.22 -2.27 -12.93
CA SER A 225 24.45 -1.39 -11.78
C SER A 225 24.59 -2.17 -10.47
N LEU A 226 23.64 -3.08 -10.20
CA LEU A 226 23.63 -3.90 -8.99
C LEU A 226 24.84 -4.85 -8.95
N ARG A 227 25.17 -5.48 -10.09
CA ARG A 227 26.39 -6.30 -10.24
C ARG A 227 27.67 -5.51 -9.98
N LYS A 228 27.77 -4.27 -10.48
CA LYS A 228 28.91 -3.39 -10.20
C LYS A 228 29.04 -3.03 -8.72
N LYS A 229 27.91 -2.94 -8.00
CA LYS A 229 27.86 -2.79 -6.54
C LYS A 229 28.20 -4.08 -5.78
N GLY A 230 28.46 -5.19 -6.48
CA GLY A 230 28.99 -6.41 -5.88
C GLY A 230 27.95 -7.50 -5.60
N PHE A 231 26.70 -7.33 -6.02
CA PHE A 231 25.68 -8.37 -5.91
C PHE A 231 25.94 -9.51 -6.91
N ALA A 232 25.92 -10.76 -6.42
CA ALA A 232 26.12 -11.98 -7.20
C ALA A 232 24.77 -12.62 -7.61
N PRO A 233 24.30 -12.47 -8.87
CA PRO A 233 22.98 -12.96 -9.28
C PRO A 233 22.84 -14.48 -9.31
N ALA A 234 23.95 -15.21 -9.25
CA ALA A 234 23.96 -16.67 -9.27
C ALA A 234 23.15 -17.29 -8.11
N VAL A 235 22.96 -16.56 -7.00
CA VAL A 235 22.11 -16.99 -5.88
C VAL A 235 20.63 -17.11 -6.26
N LEU A 236 20.19 -16.42 -7.32
CA LEU A 236 18.81 -16.43 -7.80
C LEU A 236 18.60 -17.46 -8.94
N MET A 237 19.68 -17.90 -9.58
CA MET A 237 19.64 -18.78 -10.75
C MET A 237 19.86 -20.22 -10.34
N GLU A 238 19.13 -21.16 -10.95
CA GLU A 238 19.39 -22.59 -10.77
C GLU A 238 20.86 -22.94 -11.09
N GLY A 239 21.59 -23.49 -10.09
CA GLY A 239 22.83 -24.23 -10.34
C GLY A 239 24.16 -23.69 -9.78
N VAL A 240 24.24 -23.01 -8.63
CA VAL A 240 25.54 -22.82 -7.92
C VAL A 240 25.41 -23.02 -6.41
N VAL A 241 25.99 -24.12 -5.93
CA VAL A 241 26.34 -24.34 -4.52
C VAL A 241 27.50 -23.40 -4.18
N VAL A 242 27.29 -22.40 -3.31
CA VAL A 242 28.40 -21.72 -2.65
C VAL A 242 28.74 -22.54 -1.41
N ALA A 243 29.71 -23.45 -1.55
CA ALA A 243 30.35 -24.07 -0.40
C ALA A 243 31.14 -22.98 0.35
N GLY A 244 30.81 -22.74 1.63
CA GLY A 244 31.59 -21.84 2.48
C GLY A 244 33.00 -22.39 2.75
N PRO A 245 34.01 -21.55 3.03
CA PRO A 245 35.33 -22.07 3.33
C PRO A 245 35.42 -22.52 4.80
N ALA A 246 35.78 -23.79 4.98
CA ALA A 246 36.37 -24.29 6.21
C ALA A 246 37.87 -23.95 6.28
N SER A 247 38.35 -23.83 7.52
CA SER A 247 39.62 -23.26 7.97
C SER A 247 40.92 -24.05 7.63
N ALA A 248 41.99 -23.27 7.45
CA ALA A 248 43.44 -23.46 7.72
C ALA A 248 44.29 -24.50 6.96
N SER A 249 45.30 -24.01 6.23
CA SER A 249 46.75 -24.04 6.61
C SER A 249 47.65 -23.41 5.52
N ASP A 250 48.54 -22.50 5.90
CA ASP A 250 49.63 -21.84 5.12
C ASP A 250 50.98 -22.59 5.37
N PRO A 251 52.13 -22.43 4.65
CA PRO A 251 52.82 -21.13 4.43
C PRO A 251 53.61 -20.88 3.10
N GLY A 252 53.73 -19.59 2.76
CA GLY A 252 54.92 -18.96 2.13
C GLY A 252 54.80 -18.60 0.63
N VAL A 253 55.30 -17.48 0.08
CA VAL A 253 56.27 -16.45 0.50
C VAL A 253 56.07 -15.20 -0.39
N ALA A 254 56.40 -14.01 0.15
CA ALA A 254 57.00 -12.82 -0.51
C ALA A 254 56.20 -11.51 -0.56
N SER A 255 56.84 -10.49 0.02
CA SER A 255 56.45 -9.10 0.23
C SER A 255 56.33 -8.24 -1.04
N GLY A 256 55.44 -7.25 -0.97
CA GLY A 256 55.46 -6.01 -1.74
C GLY A 256 54.93 -4.87 -0.86
N ALA A 257 55.67 -3.76 -0.81
CA ALA A 257 55.63 -2.71 0.22
C ALA A 257 54.37 -1.83 0.27
N SER A 258 54.11 -1.29 1.46
CA SER A 258 53.06 -0.34 1.82
C SER A 258 53.21 1.02 1.13
N GLY A 259 52.10 1.52 0.56
CA GLY A 259 51.90 2.93 0.24
C GLY A 259 51.00 3.59 1.29
N THR A 260 51.40 4.78 1.73
CA THR A 260 50.77 5.59 2.78
C THR A 260 49.42 6.18 2.38
N SER A 261 48.51 6.29 3.36
CA SER A 261 47.17 6.86 3.27
C SER A 261 47.13 8.30 2.75
N GLY A 262 46.26 8.57 1.77
CA GLY A 262 45.79 9.92 1.46
C GLY A 262 44.61 10.31 2.34
N THR A 263 44.60 11.55 2.81
CA THR A 263 43.56 12.16 3.64
C THR A 263 42.20 12.21 2.95
N SER A 264 41.14 11.98 3.72
CA SER A 264 39.72 12.11 3.33
C SER A 264 39.40 13.49 2.78
N GLY A 265 38.83 13.55 1.57
CA GLY A 265 38.13 14.75 1.07
C GLY A 265 36.70 14.83 1.65
N GLU A 266 36.21 16.05 1.86
CA GLU A 266 34.85 16.35 2.30
C GLU A 266 33.79 15.73 1.36
N TRP A 267 32.69 15.26 1.95
CA TRP A 267 31.53 14.75 1.22
C TRP A 267 30.89 15.89 0.41
N GLY A 268 30.86 15.77 -0.91
CA GLY A 268 30.05 16.62 -1.77
C GLY A 268 28.55 16.32 -1.59
N ALA A 269 27.70 17.34 -1.75
CA ALA A 269 26.25 17.26 -1.62
C ALA A 269 25.63 16.13 -2.47
N SER A 270 24.60 15.47 -1.91
CA SER A 270 23.83 14.41 -2.56
C SER A 270 23.33 14.83 -3.95
N GLY A 271 23.58 14.00 -4.96
CA GLY A 271 23.13 14.23 -6.32
C GLY A 271 21.61 14.19 -6.45
N THR A 272 21.06 15.14 -7.20
CA THR A 272 19.66 15.17 -7.62
C THR A 272 19.36 14.00 -8.56
N SER A 273 18.28 13.26 -8.32
CA SER A 273 17.71 12.34 -9.32
C SER A 273 17.38 13.10 -10.61
N GLY A 274 17.81 12.55 -11.74
CA GLY A 274 17.65 13.16 -13.07
C GLY A 274 16.19 13.28 -13.48
N GLY A 275 15.85 14.36 -14.17
CA GLY A 275 14.50 14.62 -14.67
C GLY A 275 14.02 13.56 -15.65
N SER A 276 12.73 13.23 -15.58
CA SER A 276 12.05 12.30 -16.49
C SER A 276 12.23 12.72 -17.94
N GLY A 277 12.66 11.78 -18.79
CA GLY A 277 12.74 12.00 -20.23
C GLY A 277 11.35 12.26 -20.84
N THR A 278 11.29 13.13 -21.83
CA THR A 278 10.09 13.39 -22.63
C THR A 278 9.65 12.14 -23.38
N SER A 279 8.36 11.81 -23.31
CA SER A 279 7.73 10.71 -24.04
C SER A 279 7.94 10.82 -25.56
N GLY A 280 8.50 9.79 -26.17
CA GLY A 280 8.56 9.60 -27.62
C GLY A 280 7.20 9.17 -28.18
N GLY A 281 6.86 9.65 -29.39
CA GLY A 281 5.58 9.39 -30.05
C GLY A 281 5.29 7.91 -30.34
N SER A 282 4.00 7.59 -30.40
CA SER A 282 3.43 6.23 -30.56
C SER A 282 4.02 5.46 -31.74
N GLY A 283 4.59 4.27 -31.47
CA GLY A 283 4.94 3.28 -32.49
C GLY A 283 3.74 2.43 -32.92
N ALA A 284 3.72 2.00 -34.18
CA ALA A 284 2.64 1.21 -34.78
C ALA A 284 2.47 -0.18 -34.13
N SER A 285 1.23 -0.67 -34.08
CA SER A 285 0.83 -1.96 -33.50
C SER A 285 1.61 -3.15 -34.05
N GLY A 286 2.19 -3.96 -33.16
CA GLY A 286 2.81 -5.24 -33.50
C GLY A 286 1.78 -6.36 -33.75
N THR A 287 2.14 -7.30 -34.61
CA THR A 287 1.34 -8.49 -34.96
C THR A 287 1.20 -9.45 -33.78
N SER A 288 -0.01 -10.01 -33.62
CA SER A 288 -0.36 -11.03 -32.60
C SER A 288 0.54 -12.27 -32.65
N GLY A 289 1.03 -12.70 -31.48
CA GLY A 289 1.76 -13.96 -31.28
C GLY A 289 0.86 -15.19 -31.46
N GLY A 290 1.44 -16.30 -31.91
CA GLY A 290 0.73 -17.55 -32.22
C GLY A 290 0.12 -18.23 -30.99
N SER A 291 -1.07 -18.81 -31.17
CA SER A 291 -1.83 -19.54 -30.15
C SER A 291 -1.10 -20.78 -29.64
N GLY A 292 -1.23 -21.07 -28.33
CA GLY A 292 -0.77 -22.31 -27.71
C GLY A 292 -1.50 -23.55 -28.25
N THR A 293 -0.87 -24.72 -28.12
CA THR A 293 -1.40 -26.01 -28.56
C THR A 293 -2.61 -26.45 -27.73
N SER A 294 -3.72 -26.75 -28.40
CA SER A 294 -4.95 -27.28 -27.78
C SER A 294 -4.78 -28.68 -27.18
N GLY A 295 -5.45 -28.93 -26.06
CA GLY A 295 -5.63 -30.28 -25.51
C GLY A 295 -6.44 -31.19 -26.45
N THR A 296 -6.22 -32.50 -26.35
CA THR A 296 -6.90 -33.52 -27.17
C THR A 296 -8.39 -33.62 -26.86
N SER A 297 -9.24 -33.56 -27.88
CA SER A 297 -10.70 -33.68 -27.79
C SER A 297 -11.16 -35.06 -27.29
N GLY A 298 -12.17 -35.08 -26.41
CA GLY A 298 -12.93 -36.31 -26.10
C GLY A 298 -13.80 -36.76 -27.29
N ALA A 299 -14.09 -38.06 -27.38
CA ALA A 299 -14.84 -38.65 -28.49
C ALA A 299 -16.30 -38.15 -28.55
N SER A 300 -16.78 -37.87 -29.77
CA SER A 300 -18.14 -37.38 -30.04
C SER A 300 -19.21 -38.43 -29.71
N GLY A 301 -20.28 -38.00 -29.01
CA GLY A 301 -21.52 -38.76 -28.89
C GLY A 301 -22.34 -38.72 -30.19
N THR A 302 -23.07 -39.79 -30.48
CA THR A 302 -23.94 -39.91 -31.66
C THR A 302 -25.20 -39.04 -31.54
N SER A 303 -25.59 -38.40 -32.65
CA SER A 303 -26.72 -37.46 -32.75
C SER A 303 -28.09 -38.12 -32.57
N GLY A 304 -28.87 -37.64 -31.60
CA GLY A 304 -30.32 -37.87 -31.48
C GLY A 304 -31.10 -36.71 -32.12
N GLY A 305 -32.20 -37.04 -32.80
CA GLY A 305 -33.10 -36.10 -33.47
C GLY A 305 -33.90 -35.22 -32.51
N SER A 306 -34.44 -34.15 -33.09
CA SER A 306 -35.09 -32.98 -32.48
C SER A 306 -36.11 -33.29 -31.37
N ASP A 307 -36.17 -32.34 -30.43
CA ASP A 307 -37.18 -32.14 -29.38
C ASP A 307 -36.85 -32.70 -27.98
N ALA A 308 -35.83 -32.13 -27.34
CA ALA A 308 -35.80 -31.81 -25.89
C ALA A 308 -34.46 -31.13 -25.54
N SER A 309 -34.51 -30.04 -24.78
CA SER A 309 -33.35 -29.40 -24.16
C SER A 309 -32.71 -30.37 -23.15
N GLY A 310 -31.58 -30.98 -23.52
CA GLY A 310 -30.79 -31.84 -22.63
C GLY A 310 -30.04 -31.01 -21.57
N ALA A 311 -30.01 -31.53 -20.34
CA ALA A 311 -29.36 -30.92 -19.18
C ALA A 311 -27.87 -30.61 -19.42
N SER A 312 -27.39 -29.49 -18.86
CA SER A 312 -25.97 -29.14 -18.81
C SER A 312 -25.19 -30.24 -18.07
N GLY A 313 -24.13 -30.76 -18.70
CA GLY A 313 -23.26 -31.77 -18.10
C GLY A 313 -22.49 -31.23 -16.90
N GLU A 314 -22.26 -32.10 -15.91
CA GLU A 314 -21.45 -31.81 -14.73
C GLU A 314 -20.02 -31.42 -15.11
N SER A 315 -19.50 -30.37 -14.48
CA SER A 315 -18.10 -29.96 -14.66
C SER A 315 -17.17 -31.07 -14.17
N GLY A 316 -16.29 -31.54 -15.05
CA GLY A 316 -15.29 -32.56 -14.72
C GLY A 316 -14.37 -32.10 -13.58
N ALA A 317 -14.06 -33.01 -12.67
CA ALA A 317 -13.16 -32.77 -11.55
C ALA A 317 -11.82 -32.17 -12.04
N SER A 318 -11.42 -31.06 -11.41
CA SER A 318 -10.12 -30.43 -11.64
C SER A 318 -9.01 -31.46 -11.43
N GLY A 319 -8.17 -31.65 -12.45
CA GLY A 319 -7.03 -32.54 -12.36
C GLY A 319 -6.12 -32.13 -11.20
N THR A 320 -5.79 -33.09 -10.35
CA THR A 320 -4.76 -32.93 -9.33
C THR A 320 -3.44 -32.57 -10.03
N SER A 321 -3.00 -31.32 -9.90
CA SER A 321 -1.64 -30.94 -10.27
C SER A 321 -0.68 -31.81 -9.47
N ARG A 322 0.25 -32.46 -10.16
CA ARG A 322 1.33 -33.21 -9.53
C ARG A 322 2.16 -32.23 -8.71
N GLU A 323 2.12 -32.36 -7.39
CA GLU A 323 3.17 -31.86 -6.50
C GLU A 323 4.50 -32.46 -6.94
N SER A 324 5.22 -31.74 -7.78
CA SER A 324 6.63 -32.00 -8.06
C SER A 324 7.37 -31.06 -7.09
N GLY A 325 7.97 -31.63 -6.05
CA GLY A 325 8.60 -30.88 -4.96
C GLY A 325 9.46 -29.72 -5.50
N ALA A 326 9.19 -28.52 -5.00
CA ALA A 326 9.85 -27.29 -5.42
C ALA A 326 11.34 -27.35 -5.08
N SER A 327 12.16 -27.89 -5.98
CA SER A 327 13.62 -27.88 -5.85
C SER A 327 14.19 -26.85 -6.81
N GLY A 328 14.61 -25.70 -6.29
CA GLY A 328 15.28 -24.64 -7.02
C GLY A 328 15.69 -23.51 -6.07
N PRO A 329 16.69 -22.66 -6.42
CA PRO A 329 17.18 -21.60 -5.53
C PRO A 329 16.11 -20.60 -5.09
N LEU A 330 15.15 -20.27 -5.96
CA LEU A 330 14.04 -19.40 -5.59
C LEU A 330 13.08 -20.03 -4.57
N ALA A 331 12.86 -21.34 -4.64
CA ALA A 331 12.06 -22.05 -3.65
C ALA A 331 12.78 -22.13 -2.29
N ALA A 332 14.11 -22.32 -2.31
CA ALA A 332 14.92 -22.26 -1.09
C ALA A 332 14.93 -20.85 -0.48
N LEU A 333 15.09 -19.81 -1.31
CA LEU A 333 15.00 -18.41 -0.89
C LEU A 333 13.62 -18.08 -0.31
N ALA A 334 12.53 -18.51 -0.96
CA ALA A 334 11.18 -18.37 -0.43
C ALA A 334 11.02 -19.06 0.93
N ALA A 335 11.52 -20.29 1.08
CA ALA A 335 11.44 -21.01 2.34
C ALA A 335 12.23 -20.31 3.47
N GLU A 336 13.39 -19.73 3.18
CA GLU A 336 14.17 -18.95 4.15
C GLU A 336 13.46 -17.67 4.57
N VAL A 337 12.93 -16.92 3.61
CA VAL A 337 12.13 -15.70 3.86
C VAL A 337 10.87 -16.04 4.66
N ASP A 338 10.11 -17.07 4.24
CA ASP A 338 8.91 -17.56 4.92
C ASP A 338 9.18 -17.98 6.37
N ALA A 339 10.31 -18.65 6.62
CA ALA A 339 10.68 -19.08 7.97
C ALA A 339 10.91 -17.88 8.88
N ARG A 340 11.60 -16.84 8.39
CA ARG A 340 11.80 -15.60 9.17
C ARG A 340 10.50 -14.82 9.38
N LEU A 341 9.65 -14.73 8.35
CA LEU A 341 8.34 -14.10 8.48
C LEU A 341 7.46 -14.80 9.50
N ALA A 342 7.48 -16.14 9.54
CA ALA A 342 6.74 -16.92 10.52
C ALA A 342 7.20 -16.66 11.96
N GLU A 343 8.52 -16.56 12.18
CA GLU A 343 9.09 -16.18 13.48
C GLU A 343 8.60 -14.79 13.94
N TRP A 344 8.65 -13.79 13.05
CA TRP A 344 8.18 -12.45 13.37
C TRP A 344 6.67 -12.40 13.61
N CYS A 345 5.86 -13.09 12.81
CA CYS A 345 4.41 -13.18 13.04
C CYS A 345 4.11 -13.79 14.41
N ALA A 346 4.78 -14.90 14.75
CA ALA A 346 4.61 -15.58 16.03
C ALA A 346 4.99 -14.72 17.25
N SER A 347 5.87 -13.73 17.07
CA SER A 347 6.23 -12.80 18.14
C SER A 347 5.10 -11.83 18.52
N GLY A 348 4.14 -11.59 17.62
CA GLY A 348 3.09 -10.58 17.83
C GLY A 348 3.62 -9.15 17.95
N ALA A 349 4.83 -8.87 17.44
CA ALA A 349 5.51 -7.58 17.56
C ALA A 349 4.58 -6.39 17.25
N LEU A 350 4.71 -5.32 18.04
CA LEU A 350 3.93 -4.11 17.83
C LEU A 350 4.41 -3.36 16.60
N VAL A 351 3.45 -2.76 15.90
CA VAL A 351 3.67 -1.91 14.73
C VAL A 351 3.10 -0.53 15.01
N GLU A 352 3.91 0.49 14.79
CA GLU A 352 3.55 1.89 15.01
C GLU A 352 3.88 2.71 13.76
N VAL A 353 2.98 3.62 13.39
CA VAL A 353 3.28 4.67 12.41
C VAL A 353 3.44 5.98 13.18
N ARG A 354 4.68 6.46 13.29
CA ARG A 354 4.99 7.71 13.97
C ARG A 354 5.01 8.85 12.98
N GLN A 355 4.33 9.94 13.30
CA GLN A 355 4.48 11.20 12.60
C GLN A 355 5.66 11.96 13.19
N ASP A 356 6.52 12.50 12.33
CA ASP A 356 7.65 13.30 12.77
C ASP A 356 7.16 14.68 13.25
N GLY A 357 7.39 14.99 14.53
CA GLY A 357 6.97 16.25 15.14
C GLY A 357 5.48 16.31 15.49
N ASP A 358 4.91 17.50 15.50
CA ASP A 358 3.49 17.78 15.77
C ASP A 358 2.64 17.90 14.49
N ALA A 359 3.24 17.67 13.32
CA ALA A 359 2.62 17.85 12.02
C ALA A 359 1.62 16.72 11.70
N ARG A 360 0.32 16.99 11.93
CA ARG A 360 -0.77 16.09 11.51
C ARG A 360 -1.14 16.23 10.02
N GLY A 361 -0.56 17.21 9.33
CA GLY A 361 -0.82 17.50 7.93
C GLY A 361 -0.33 16.39 6.99
N LEU A 362 -0.89 16.37 5.78
CA LEU A 362 -0.57 15.39 4.74
C LEU A 362 0.93 15.35 4.40
N SER A 363 1.61 16.50 4.32
CA SER A 363 3.05 16.55 4.01
C SER A 363 3.98 16.11 5.15
N GLY A 364 3.43 15.85 6.34
CA GLY A 364 4.20 15.38 7.48
C GLY A 364 4.90 14.05 7.18
N ARG A 365 6.18 13.95 7.53
CA ARG A 365 6.91 12.68 7.40
C ARG A 365 6.35 11.65 8.37
N ARG A 366 6.30 10.41 7.91
CA ARG A 366 5.80 9.27 8.66
C ARG A 366 6.83 8.16 8.61
N THR A 367 6.99 7.50 9.75
CA THR A 367 7.94 6.41 9.94
C THR A 367 7.17 5.21 10.49
N TRP A 368 7.09 4.17 9.67
CA TRP A 368 6.66 2.84 10.11
C TRP A 368 7.76 2.25 11.00
N THR A 369 7.40 1.72 12.16
CA THR A 369 8.30 1.05 13.08
C THR A 369 7.70 -0.27 13.53
N CYS A 370 8.48 -1.35 13.44
CA CYS A 370 8.10 -2.65 13.99
C CYS A 370 9.09 -3.07 15.08
N HIS A 371 8.54 -3.43 16.24
CA HIS A 371 9.30 -3.83 17.42
C HIS A 371 9.62 -5.33 17.41
N LEU A 372 10.41 -5.75 16.41
CA LEU A 372 10.79 -7.15 16.21
C LEU A 372 11.61 -7.70 17.40
N PRO A 373 11.65 -9.03 17.61
CA PRO A 373 12.39 -9.66 18.70
C PRO A 373 13.88 -9.27 18.77
N ASP A 374 14.53 -9.09 17.63
CA ASP A 374 15.96 -8.76 17.55
C ASP A 374 16.26 -7.25 17.61
N GLY A 375 15.22 -6.42 17.79
CA GLY A 375 15.34 -4.96 17.81
C GLY A 375 14.32 -4.28 16.90
N ALA A 376 13.97 -3.04 17.29
CA ALA A 376 13.05 -2.23 16.50
C ALA A 376 13.70 -1.83 15.16
N VAL A 377 12.91 -1.93 14.10
CA VAL A 377 13.27 -1.51 12.74
C VAL A 377 12.32 -0.42 12.29
N SER A 378 12.83 0.61 11.60
CA SER A 378 12.06 1.74 11.12
C SER A 378 12.28 2.00 9.64
N ILE A 379 11.20 2.30 8.92
CA ILE A 379 11.19 2.60 7.48
C ILE A 379 10.32 3.86 7.27
N PRO A 380 10.80 4.90 6.56
CA PRO A 380 9.95 6.01 6.14
C PRO A 380 8.80 5.48 5.28
N CYS A 381 7.57 5.66 5.73
CA CYS A 381 6.39 5.16 5.03
C CYS A 381 5.17 6.02 5.33
N GLY A 382 4.48 6.46 4.27
CA GLY A 382 3.28 7.28 4.33
C GLY A 382 1.96 6.51 4.30
N GLY A 383 2.03 5.18 4.16
CA GLY A 383 0.88 4.30 3.99
C GLY A 383 0.13 3.95 5.28
N THR A 384 -0.76 2.97 5.17
CA THR A 384 -1.53 2.44 6.30
C THR A 384 -1.00 1.07 6.71
N HIS A 385 -1.04 0.75 8.00
CA HIS A 385 -0.43 -0.46 8.55
C HIS A 385 -1.30 -1.09 9.64
N VAL A 386 -1.09 -2.39 9.87
CA VAL A 386 -1.65 -3.07 11.04
C VAL A 386 -0.98 -2.54 12.32
N SER A 387 -1.59 -2.81 13.47
CA SER A 387 -1.07 -2.36 14.77
C SER A 387 -0.17 -3.39 15.46
N SER A 388 -0.26 -4.66 15.04
CA SER A 388 0.53 -5.75 15.59
C SER A 388 0.68 -6.88 14.58
N LEU A 389 1.80 -7.58 14.64
CA LEU A 389 2.02 -8.79 13.86
C LEU A 389 1.13 -9.96 14.33
N ALA A 390 0.50 -9.87 15.50
CA ALA A 390 -0.48 -10.84 15.98
C ALA A 390 -1.76 -10.85 15.12
N GLU A 391 -1.96 -9.84 14.28
CA GLU A 391 -3.05 -9.80 13.31
C GLU A 391 -2.86 -10.78 12.14
N PHE A 392 -1.64 -11.32 11.94
CA PHE A 392 -1.34 -12.29 10.89
C PHE A 392 -1.43 -13.73 11.41
N ALA A 393 -2.14 -14.58 10.67
CA ALA A 393 -1.99 -16.02 10.77
C ALA A 393 -0.73 -16.50 10.06
N SER A 394 -0.39 -15.89 8.91
CA SER A 394 0.85 -16.14 8.18
C SER A 394 1.14 -15.01 7.19
N ILE A 395 2.41 -14.87 6.84
CA ILE A 395 2.86 -14.10 5.67
C ILE A 395 3.77 -15.04 4.87
N ARG A 396 3.56 -15.10 3.56
CA ARG A 396 4.29 -15.99 2.64
C ARG A 396 4.75 -15.22 1.42
N VAL A 397 5.88 -15.63 0.84
CA VAL A 397 6.37 -15.10 -0.43
C VAL A 397 6.45 -16.17 -1.51
N ALA A 398 6.27 -15.74 -2.75
CA ALA A 398 6.60 -16.52 -3.94
C ALA A 398 7.48 -15.67 -4.86
N PHE A 399 8.51 -16.28 -5.43
CA PHE A 399 9.41 -15.62 -6.35
C PHE A 399 9.24 -16.13 -7.77
N ASP A 400 9.28 -15.20 -8.71
CA ASP A 400 9.42 -15.48 -10.14
C ASP A 400 10.64 -14.73 -10.67
N LEU A 401 11.41 -15.36 -11.56
CA LEU A 401 12.60 -14.75 -12.15
C LEU A 401 12.48 -14.77 -13.66
N VAL A 402 12.53 -13.59 -14.27
CA VAL A 402 12.43 -13.41 -15.72
C VAL A 402 13.75 -12.84 -16.24
N GLU A 403 14.32 -13.49 -17.25
CA GLU A 403 15.45 -12.92 -17.97
C GLU A 403 14.99 -11.76 -18.86
N GLN A 404 15.67 -10.62 -18.74
CA GLN A 404 15.47 -9.45 -19.58
C GLN A 404 16.78 -9.12 -20.31
N PRO A 405 16.76 -8.38 -21.43
CA PRO A 405 17.98 -7.96 -22.12
C PRO A 405 18.97 -7.24 -21.19
N GLY A 406 20.02 -7.97 -20.77
CA GLY A 406 21.09 -7.47 -19.91
C GLY A 406 20.77 -7.37 -18.41
N ALA A 407 19.65 -7.90 -17.95
CA ALA A 407 19.24 -7.89 -16.54
C ALA A 407 18.40 -9.13 -16.19
N LEU A 408 18.22 -9.38 -14.89
CA LEU A 408 17.14 -10.24 -14.42
C LEU A 408 16.10 -9.36 -13.76
N GLU A 409 14.85 -9.77 -13.90
CA GLU A 409 13.72 -9.21 -13.18
C GLU A 409 13.26 -10.27 -12.16
N LEU A 410 13.45 -9.98 -10.88
CA LEU A 410 12.94 -10.80 -9.79
C LEU A 410 11.61 -10.20 -9.35
N ARG A 411 10.54 -11.00 -9.34
CA ARG A 411 9.24 -10.62 -8.81
C ARG A 411 9.03 -11.34 -7.50
N MET A 412 8.65 -10.62 -6.46
CA MET A 412 8.23 -11.17 -5.17
C MET A 412 6.75 -10.88 -5.00
N CYS A 413 5.94 -11.93 -4.97
CA CYS A 413 4.54 -11.86 -4.57
C CYS A 413 4.46 -12.18 -3.08
N THR A 414 4.00 -11.22 -2.28
CA THR A 414 3.77 -11.40 -0.84
C THR A 414 2.29 -11.61 -0.59
N THR A 415 1.93 -12.67 0.13
CA THR A 415 0.56 -12.96 0.56
C THR A 415 0.49 -12.98 2.09
N ALA A 416 -0.39 -12.15 2.64
CA ALA A 416 -0.73 -12.14 4.05
C ALA A 416 -2.05 -12.87 4.27
N THR A 417 -2.09 -13.74 5.27
CA THR A 417 -3.34 -14.31 5.79
C THR A 417 -3.57 -13.72 7.16
N LEU A 418 -4.69 -13.01 7.34
CA LEU A 418 -5.04 -12.43 8.63
C LEU A 418 -5.62 -13.49 9.58
N ALA A 419 -5.25 -13.41 10.85
CA ALA A 419 -5.85 -14.21 11.90
C ALA A 419 -7.35 -13.87 12.03
N PRO A 420 -8.20 -14.86 12.37
CA PRO A 420 -9.60 -14.58 12.65
C PRO A 420 -9.68 -13.57 13.81
N THR A 421 -10.47 -12.52 13.61
CA THR A 421 -10.72 -11.52 14.66
C THR A 421 -11.37 -12.22 15.85
N THR A 422 -10.66 -12.30 16.97
CA THR A 422 -11.29 -12.74 18.22
C THR A 422 -12.20 -11.59 18.67
N SER A 423 -13.52 -11.78 18.59
CA SER A 423 -14.44 -10.81 19.17
C SER A 423 -14.17 -10.68 20.67
N PRO A 424 -13.99 -9.46 21.21
CA PRO A 424 -13.91 -9.28 22.64
C PRO A 424 -15.32 -9.46 23.23
N GLY A 425 -15.64 -10.63 23.77
CA GLY A 425 -16.87 -10.83 24.54
C GLY A 425 -17.57 -12.17 24.37
N ALA A 426 -17.00 -13.23 24.93
CA ALA A 426 -17.81 -14.29 25.53
C ALA A 426 -17.42 -14.35 27.01
N THR A 427 -17.94 -13.40 27.80
CA THR A 427 -17.95 -13.51 29.25
C THR A 427 -18.68 -14.80 29.59
N LEU A 428 -17.96 -15.82 30.05
CA LEU A 428 -18.54 -17.00 30.65
C LEU A 428 -19.44 -16.54 31.79
N ALA A 429 -20.74 -16.76 31.65
CA ALA A 429 -21.70 -16.54 32.71
C ALA A 429 -21.25 -17.34 33.95
N PRO A 430 -21.26 -16.76 35.15
CA PRO A 430 -20.95 -17.51 36.35
C PRO A 430 -21.99 -18.62 36.49
N THR A 431 -21.51 -19.86 36.54
CA THR A 431 -22.33 -20.99 36.94
C THR A 431 -22.81 -20.72 38.35
N ALA A 432 -24.12 -20.52 38.51
CA ALA A 432 -24.76 -20.52 39.81
C ALA A 432 -24.54 -21.89 40.49
N GLY A 433 -23.86 -21.88 41.62
CA GLY A 433 -23.67 -23.00 42.54
C GLY A 433 -23.90 -22.51 43.96
#